data_AF-A0A376YBK9-F1
#
_entry.id   AF-A0A376YBK9-F1
#
_cell.length_a   1.000
_cell.length_b   1.000
_cell.length_c   1.000
_cell.angle_alpha   90.00
_cell.angle_beta   90.00
_cell.angle_gamma   90.00
#
_symmetry.space_group_name_H-M   'P 1'
#
loop_
_entity.id
_entity.type
_entity.pdbx_description
1 polymer ?
#
loop_
_entity_poly.entity_id
_entity_poly.type
_entity_poly.pdbx_seq_one_letter_code
_entity_poly.pdbx_strand_id
1 'polypeptide(L)'
;MEIGELFLVYQPIVDINTRAILGAEALCRWVSAERGIISPLKFITIAEDIGFINELGYQIIKTAMGEFRHFSQRASLKDDFLLHINVSPWQLNEPHFHECFTTIMKENGLKANSLCVEITETVIERINEHFI
;
A
#
# COMPACT_ATOMS: atom_id res chain seq x y z
N MET A 1 -16.96 7.48 -2.44
CA MET A 1 -16.37 6.14 -2.61
C MET A 1 -17.25 5.19 -1.84
N GLU A 2 -17.93 4.29 -2.52
CA GLU A 2 -18.82 3.32 -1.88
C GLU A 2 -18.08 2.03 -1.51
N ILE A 3 -18.66 1.24 -0.60
CA ILE A 3 -18.11 -0.05 -0.18
C ILE A 3 -18.03 -0.97 -1.40
N GLY A 4 -16.85 -1.55 -1.64
CA GLY A 4 -16.61 -2.49 -2.74
C GLY A 4 -16.17 -1.84 -4.06
N GLU A 5 -16.15 -0.52 -4.17
CA GLU A 5 -15.59 0.18 -5.33
C GLU A 5 -14.05 0.21 -5.32
N LEU A 6 -13.45 0.10 -4.13
CA LEU A 6 -12.01 0.09 -3.91
C LEU A 6 -11.51 -1.32 -3.64
N PHE A 7 -10.50 -1.76 -4.40
CA PHE A 7 -9.88 -3.06 -4.21
C PHE A 7 -8.39 -3.02 -4.56
N LEU A 8 -7.67 -4.06 -4.17
CA LEU A 8 -6.26 -4.21 -4.47
C LEU A 8 -6.06 -5.20 -5.62
N VAL A 9 -5.10 -4.89 -6.47
CA VAL A 9 -4.49 -5.85 -7.40
C VAL A 9 -3.03 -6.00 -7.05
N TYR A 10 -2.45 -7.15 -7.38
CA TYR A 10 -1.08 -7.49 -6.99
C TYR A 10 -0.23 -7.67 -8.24
N GLN A 11 0.73 -6.78 -8.45
CA GLN A 11 1.66 -6.88 -9.57
C GLN A 11 2.90 -7.68 -9.14
N PRO A 12 3.22 -8.80 -9.80
CA PRO A 12 4.40 -9.60 -9.44
C PRO A 12 5.70 -8.83 -9.68
N ILE A 13 6.60 -8.90 -8.71
CA ILE A 13 7.99 -8.45 -8.82
C ILE A 13 8.84 -9.67 -9.12
N VAL A 14 9.62 -9.62 -10.20
CA VAL A 14 10.35 -10.79 -10.71
C VAL A 14 11.85 -10.51 -10.83
N ASP A 15 12.65 -11.51 -10.50
CA ASP A 15 14.08 -11.51 -10.81
C ASP A 15 14.27 -11.67 -12.33
N ILE A 16 15.00 -10.76 -12.96
CA ILE A 16 15.13 -10.73 -14.42
C ILE A 16 15.91 -11.93 -14.99
N ASN A 17 16.84 -12.48 -14.21
CA ASN A 17 17.73 -13.56 -14.66
C ASN A 17 17.07 -14.93 -14.50
N THR A 18 16.44 -15.15 -13.35
CA THR A 18 15.86 -16.44 -12.94
C THR A 18 14.38 -16.54 -13.22
N ARG A 19 13.70 -15.42 -13.49
CA ARG A 19 12.23 -15.31 -13.60
C ARG A 19 11.48 -15.70 -12.33
N ALA A 20 12.18 -15.85 -11.20
CA ALA A 20 11.55 -16.13 -9.92
C ALA A 20 10.70 -14.94 -9.49
N ILE A 21 9.50 -15.21 -8.96
CA ILE A 21 8.69 -14.18 -8.31
C ILE A 21 9.28 -13.93 -6.92
N LEU A 22 9.72 -12.70 -6.69
CA LEU A 22 10.35 -12.23 -5.45
C LEU A 22 9.34 -11.57 -4.50
N GLY A 23 8.21 -11.11 -5.05
CA GLY A 23 7.25 -10.34 -4.28
C GLY A 23 6.08 -9.90 -5.13
N ALA A 24 5.24 -9.05 -4.55
CA ALA A 24 4.21 -8.35 -5.27
C ALA A 24 3.96 -6.95 -4.72
N GLU A 25 3.66 -6.01 -5.61
CA GLU A 25 3.21 -4.67 -5.27
C GLU A 25 1.68 -4.64 -5.16
N ALA A 26 1.19 -4.21 -4.00
CA ALA A 26 -0.21 -3.95 -3.76
C ALA A 26 -0.61 -2.60 -4.36
N LEU A 27 -1.44 -2.67 -5.40
CA LEU A 27 -1.85 -1.52 -6.18
C LEU A 27 -3.36 -1.28 -6.02
N CYS A 28 -3.70 -0.11 -5.50
CA CYS A 28 -5.09 0.27 -5.30
C CYS A 28 -5.80 0.55 -6.63
N ARG A 29 -7.05 0.09 -6.76
CA ARG A 29 -7.92 0.32 -7.91
C ARG A 29 -9.26 0.82 -7.42
N TRP A 30 -9.79 1.81 -8.13
CA TRP A 30 -11.13 2.32 -7.90
C TRP A 30 -11.96 2.16 -9.17
N VAL A 31 -13.07 1.42 -9.04
CA VAL A 31 -14.09 1.30 -10.08
C VAL A 31 -15.39 1.86 -9.53
N SER A 32 -15.82 2.98 -10.11
CA SER A 32 -17.09 3.62 -9.75
C SER A 32 -18.21 3.14 -10.66
N ALA A 33 -19.38 2.87 -10.10
CA ALA A 33 -20.55 2.48 -10.88
C ALA A 33 -20.97 3.57 -11.89
N GLU A 34 -20.81 4.84 -11.53
CA GLU A 34 -21.19 5.99 -12.36
C GLU A 34 -20.08 6.43 -13.33
N ARG A 35 -18.81 6.31 -12.90
CA ARG A 35 -17.66 6.92 -13.61
C ARG A 35 -16.71 5.91 -14.25
N GLY A 36 -16.94 4.62 -14.05
CA GLY A 36 -16.06 3.56 -14.51
C GLY A 36 -14.72 3.54 -13.74
N ILE A 37 -13.66 3.14 -14.44
CA ILE A 37 -12.32 3.03 -13.85
C ILE A 37 -11.76 4.42 -13.56
N ILE A 38 -11.40 4.69 -12.30
CA ILE A 38 -10.79 5.94 -11.89
C ILE A 38 -9.29 5.72 -11.67
N SER A 39 -8.47 6.58 -12.28
CA SER A 39 -7.01 6.51 -12.18
C SER A 39 -6.54 6.66 -10.73
N PRO A 40 -5.63 5.77 -10.24
CA PRO A 40 -4.96 5.91 -8.95
C PRO A 40 -4.36 7.28 -8.71
N LEU A 41 -3.61 7.79 -9.69
CA LEU A 41 -3.00 9.13 -9.60
C LEU A 41 -4.06 10.20 -9.29
N LYS A 42 -5.23 10.13 -9.94
CA LYS A 42 -6.27 11.14 -9.77
C LYS A 42 -6.89 11.08 -8.36
N PHE A 43 -7.27 9.90 -7.89
CA PHE A 43 -7.97 9.82 -6.61
C PHE A 43 -7.04 9.91 -5.40
N ILE A 44 -5.78 9.47 -5.54
CA ILE A 44 -4.77 9.61 -4.49
C ILE A 44 -4.47 11.09 -4.28
N THR A 45 -4.21 11.87 -5.35
CA THR A 45 -3.98 13.32 -5.23
C THR A 45 -5.16 14.03 -4.59
N ILE A 46 -6.40 13.70 -4.97
CA ILE A 46 -7.59 14.28 -4.34
C ILE A 46 -7.66 13.90 -2.85
N ALA A 47 -7.37 12.65 -2.50
CA ALA A 47 -7.37 12.21 -1.11
C ALA A 47 -6.29 12.94 -0.29
N GLU A 48 -5.13 13.22 -0.87
CA GLU A 48 -4.07 14.02 -0.24
C GLU A 48 -4.54 15.46 -0.03
N ASP A 49 -5.07 16.12 -1.06
CA ASP A 49 -5.49 17.53 -1.02
C ASP A 49 -6.58 17.80 0.04
N ILE A 50 -7.46 16.82 0.28
CA ILE A 50 -8.55 16.96 1.26
C ILE A 50 -8.23 16.33 2.63
N GLY A 51 -7.04 15.78 2.81
CA GLY A 51 -6.62 15.10 4.06
C GLY A 51 -7.23 13.70 4.28
N PHE A 52 -7.95 13.15 3.30
CA PHE A 52 -8.54 11.80 3.35
C PHE A 52 -7.52 10.68 3.13
N ILE A 53 -6.29 11.01 2.70
CA ILE A 53 -5.24 10.03 2.41
C ILE A 53 -4.87 9.16 3.61
N ASN A 54 -4.99 9.68 4.83
CA ASN A 54 -4.69 8.93 6.05
C ASN A 54 -5.69 7.78 6.22
N GLU A 55 -6.98 8.07 6.17
CA GLU A 55 -8.03 7.06 6.30
C GLU A 55 -7.99 6.05 5.14
N LEU A 56 -7.89 6.54 3.91
CA LEU A 56 -7.77 5.70 2.71
C LEU A 56 -6.56 4.76 2.78
N GLY A 57 -5.40 5.31 3.16
CA GLY A 57 -4.17 4.56 3.25
C GLY A 57 -4.20 3.50 4.35
N TYR A 58 -4.83 3.78 5.50
CA TYR A 58 -5.04 2.76 6.54
C TYR A 58 -5.93 1.61 6.06
N GLN A 59 -6.98 1.90 5.30
CA GLN A 59 -7.81 0.86 4.69
C GLN A 59 -7.01 0.02 3.69
N ILE A 60 -6.19 0.66 2.85
CA ILE A 60 -5.30 -0.02 1.90
C ILE A 60 -4.30 -0.93 2.62
N ILE A 61 -3.61 -0.41 3.65
CA ILE A 61 -2.63 -1.18 4.43
C ILE A 61 -3.29 -2.40 5.09
N LYS A 62 -4.44 -2.22 5.73
CA LYS A 62 -5.16 -3.30 6.40
C LYS A 62 -5.58 -4.39 5.42
N THR A 63 -6.13 -4.00 4.27
CA THR A 63 -6.52 -4.95 3.22
C THR A 63 -5.30 -5.67 2.66
N ALA A 64 -4.22 -4.94 2.33
CA ALA A 64 -3.01 -5.53 1.77
C ALA A 64 -2.37 -6.57 2.69
N MET A 65 -2.21 -6.24 3.97
CA MET A 65 -1.63 -7.15 4.97
C MET A 65 -2.52 -8.37 5.25
N GLY A 66 -3.84 -8.18 5.29
CA GLY A 66 -4.80 -9.27 5.48
C GLY A 66 -4.81 -10.26 4.31
N GLU A 67 -4.86 -9.75 3.08
CA GLU A 67 -4.81 -10.58 1.89
C GLU A 67 -3.46 -11.29 1.75
N PHE A 68 -2.35 -10.62 2.07
CA PHE A 68 -1.02 -11.23 2.03
C PHE A 68 -0.85 -12.36 3.05
N ARG A 69 -1.39 -12.19 4.27
CA ARG A 69 -1.44 -13.27 5.26
C ARG A 69 -2.17 -14.49 4.69
N HIS A 70 -3.32 -14.26 4.07
CA HIS A 70 -4.12 -15.32 3.46
C HIS A 70 -3.39 -16.00 2.28
N PHE A 71 -2.70 -15.24 1.42
CA PHE A 71 -1.89 -15.80 0.33
C PHE A 71 -0.71 -16.63 0.86
N SER A 72 -0.01 -16.14 1.87
CA SER A 72 1.12 -16.83 2.52
C SER A 72 0.70 -18.18 3.08
N GLN A 73 -0.50 -18.29 3.65
CA GLN A 73 -1.05 -19.54 4.18
C GLN A 73 -1.46 -20.55 3.11
N ARG A 74 -1.87 -20.09 1.92
CA ARG A 74 -2.40 -20.97 0.84
C ARG A 74 -1.36 -21.38 -0.19
N ALA A 75 -0.45 -20.49 -0.54
CA ALA A 75 0.45 -20.66 -1.69
C ALA A 75 1.87 -21.13 -1.29
N SER A 76 2.13 -21.37 0.00
CA SER A 76 3.48 -21.66 0.53
C SER A 76 4.52 -20.69 -0.03
N LEU A 77 4.25 -19.39 0.12
CA LEU A 77 5.18 -18.35 -0.32
C LEU A 77 6.53 -18.53 0.37
N LYS A 78 7.61 -18.20 -0.34
CA LYS A 78 8.95 -18.27 0.23
C LYS A 78 9.10 -17.26 1.38
N ASP A 79 9.99 -17.56 2.33
CA ASP A 79 10.26 -16.67 3.47
C ASP A 79 10.82 -15.30 3.05
N ASP A 80 11.40 -15.20 1.85
CA ASP A 80 11.94 -13.96 1.26
C ASP A 80 10.94 -13.24 0.34
N PHE A 81 9.69 -13.70 0.25
CA PHE A 81 8.66 -13.03 -0.53
C PHE A 81 8.26 -11.71 0.13
N LEU A 82 8.38 -10.60 -0.62
CA LEU A 82 8.04 -9.26 -0.13
C LEU A 82 6.69 -8.79 -0.65
N LEU A 83 5.85 -8.28 0.26
CA LEU A 83 4.71 -7.45 -0.09
C LEU A 83 5.13 -5.99 -0.10
N HIS A 84 5.03 -5.34 -1.26
CA HIS A 84 5.29 -3.91 -1.42
C HIS A 84 3.98 -3.13 -1.27
N ILE A 85 3.98 -2.11 -0.41
CA ILE A 85 2.82 -1.27 -0.12
C ILE A 85 3.21 0.19 -0.33
N ASN A 86 2.47 0.88 -1.20
CA ASN A 86 2.61 2.32 -1.40
C ASN A 86 2.07 3.09 -0.19
N VAL A 87 2.85 4.04 0.31
CA VAL A 87 2.47 4.93 1.41
C VAL A 87 2.69 6.37 0.97
N SER A 88 1.65 7.20 1.14
CA SER A 88 1.77 8.63 0.92
C SER A 88 2.60 9.28 2.02
N PRO A 89 3.49 10.24 1.72
CA PRO A 89 4.30 10.87 2.77
C PRO A 89 3.50 11.72 3.76
N TRP A 90 2.31 12.16 3.38
CA TRP A 90 1.38 12.77 4.33
C TRP A 90 1.01 11.82 5.47
N GLN A 91 0.90 10.52 5.16
CA GLN A 91 0.68 9.49 6.18
C GLN A 91 1.92 9.29 7.06
N LEU A 92 3.13 9.38 6.50
CA LEU A 92 4.37 9.26 7.30
C LEU A 92 4.53 10.40 8.31
N ASN A 93 3.95 11.57 8.01
CA ASN A 93 3.90 12.71 8.92
C ASN A 93 2.71 12.65 9.90
N GLU A 94 1.81 11.68 9.75
CA GLU A 94 0.65 11.54 10.62
C GLU A 94 1.09 11.04 12.01
N PRO A 95 0.65 11.69 13.10
CA PRO A 95 0.94 11.23 14.44
C PRO A 95 0.44 9.80 14.61
N HIS A 96 1.33 8.92 15.03
CA HIS A 96 1.05 7.51 15.29
C HIS A 96 1.01 6.55 14.09
N PHE A 97 1.42 6.99 12.90
CA PHE A 97 1.47 6.11 11.72
C PHE A 97 2.24 4.82 11.96
N HIS A 98 3.41 4.90 12.60
CA HIS A 98 4.25 3.73 12.85
C HIS A 98 3.61 2.74 13.84
N GLU A 99 2.93 3.22 14.88
CA GLU A 99 2.18 2.38 15.83
C GLU A 99 1.01 1.70 15.12
N CYS A 100 0.25 2.43 14.31
CA CYS A 100 -0.85 1.87 13.54
C CYS A 100 -0.37 0.80 12.55
N PHE A 101 0.66 1.10 11.75
CA PHE A 101 1.24 0.17 10.78
C PHE A 101 1.75 -1.11 11.45
N THR A 102 2.54 -0.97 12.53
CA THR A 102 3.09 -2.12 13.24
C THR A 102 2.02 -2.92 14.01
N THR A 103 0.94 -2.28 14.45
CA THR A 103 -0.21 -2.95 15.06
C THR A 103 -0.92 -3.83 14.03
N ILE A 104 -1.26 -3.28 12.86
CA ILE A 104 -1.90 -4.04 11.77
C ILE A 104 -1.00 -5.21 11.33
N MET A 105 0.31 -4.99 11.22
CA MET A 105 1.28 -6.03 10.89
C MET A 105 1.24 -7.18 11.93
N LYS A 106 1.23 -6.85 13.23
CA LYS A 106 1.19 -7.84 14.33
C LYS A 106 -0.15 -8.58 14.36
N GLU A 107 -1.27 -7.89 14.16
CA GLU A 107 -2.61 -8.49 14.10
C GLU A 107 -2.73 -9.53 12.98
N ASN A 108 -2.06 -9.28 11.84
CA ASN A 108 -1.97 -10.23 10.73
C ASN A 108 -0.84 -11.26 10.89
N GLY A 109 -0.09 -11.20 11.99
CA GLY A 109 1.03 -12.08 12.31
C GLY A 109 2.11 -12.10 11.22
N LEU A 110 2.36 -10.96 10.59
CA LEU A 110 3.36 -10.81 9.54
C LEU A 110 4.74 -10.53 10.15
N LYS A 111 5.79 -11.05 9.51
CA LYS A 111 7.17 -10.76 9.90
C LYS A 111 7.56 -9.40 9.33
N ALA A 112 8.35 -8.60 10.05
CA ALA A 112 8.78 -7.29 9.57
C ALA A 112 9.55 -7.35 8.24
N ASN A 113 10.32 -8.42 8.02
CA ASN A 113 11.07 -8.66 6.80
C ASN A 113 10.23 -9.21 5.63
N SER A 114 8.89 -9.23 5.74
CA SER A 114 7.97 -9.63 4.66
C SER A 114 7.26 -8.44 4.01
N LEU A 115 7.57 -7.22 4.44
CA LEU A 115 6.93 -5.98 4.00
C LEU A 115 7.99 -5.00 3.47
N CYS A 116 7.66 -4.34 2.37
CA CYS A 116 8.40 -3.19 1.84
C CYS A 116 7.45 -1.99 1.76
N VAL A 117 7.83 -0.87 2.37
CA VAL A 117 7.09 0.39 2.24
C VAL A 117 7.70 1.17 1.08
N GLU A 118 6.85 1.51 0.11
CA GLU A 118 7.23 2.30 -1.05
C GLU A 118 6.72 3.73 -0.93
N ILE A 119 7.54 4.68 -1.34
CA ILE A 119 7.26 6.11 -1.28
C ILE A 119 7.68 6.71 -2.62
N THR A 120 6.84 7.56 -3.21
CA THR A 120 7.16 8.24 -4.47
C THR A 120 8.14 9.40 -4.27
N GLU A 121 9.15 9.50 -5.13
CA GLU A 121 10.25 10.48 -5.07
C GLU A 121 9.79 11.95 -5.11
N THR A 122 8.75 12.27 -5.89
CA THR A 122 8.22 13.64 -6.11
C THR A 122 7.82 14.38 -4.81
N VAL A 123 7.75 13.66 -3.70
CA VAL A 123 7.32 14.20 -2.42
C VAL A 123 8.49 14.49 -1.47
N ILE A 124 9.69 13.91 -1.67
CA ILE A 124 10.89 14.32 -0.91
C ILE A 124 11.20 15.81 -1.16
N GLU A 125 10.94 16.28 -2.38
CA GLU A 125 11.11 17.70 -2.76
C GLU A 125 10.14 18.62 -1.99
N ARG A 126 8.86 18.23 -1.84
CA ARG A 126 7.84 19.03 -1.13
C ARG A 126 8.05 19.06 0.39
N ILE A 127 8.60 17.99 0.96
CA ILE A 127 8.95 17.95 2.38
C ILE A 127 10.03 18.98 2.70
N ASN A 128 11.06 19.09 1.86
CA ASN A 128 12.14 20.07 2.08
C ASN A 128 11.67 21.53 2.06
N GLU A 129 10.60 21.86 1.33
CA GLU A 129 10.06 23.24 1.30
C GLU A 129 9.34 23.66 2.60
N HIS A 130 8.88 22.70 3.41
CA HIS A 130 8.25 22.99 4.72
C HIS A 130 9.23 22.94 5.91
N PHE A 131 10.50 22.55 5.68
CA PHE A 131 11.55 22.49 6.69
C PHE A 131 12.58 23.63 6.60
N ILE A 132 12.27 24.71 5.86
CA ILE A 132 13.05 25.97 5.79
C ILE A 132 12.26 27.11 6.42
#